data_AF-A0A8H8CAR8-F1
#
_entry.id   AF-A0A8H8CAR8-F1
#
_cell.length_a   1.000
_cell.length_b   1.000
_cell.length_c   1.000
_cell.angle_alpha   90.00
_cell.angle_beta   90.00
_cell.angle_gamma   90.00
#
_symmetry.space_group_name_H-M   'P 1'
#
loop_
_entity.id
_entity.type
_entity.pdbx_description
1 polymer ?
#
loop_
_entity_poly.entity_id
_entity_poly.type
_entity_poly.pdbx_seq_one_letter_code
_entity_poly.pdbx_strand_id
1 'polypeptide(L)'
;MFLRPPIINVGLKAVDNWELGGITNYFVFKIRGPLDLDKLRSACRKLLEHHTILRTVFVPHKDKLFHVVMKRVPPEFDVNERESSKEVQSAVIDRDMERSVNFGDPIIQFLLVDQGREGHKLLMRISHSLYDGISLPIIVRDLKAAYCGHEFSISSPYYQFVSAFQTSQILEAESFWRLHLEGAAMNRIVDHKGPSCRNSINRSLKRILVAPETRKTGITFASLVKTAWSLVLAEFASTTDVTFGQITTGRSAPTQGIDEIVGPCMNLVPVRVKLDSAATFSELLRHVQDQHLDMLPHENLGLHHIIEKCTSWPKWTRFSSILQHTNFNVDMNSLDMWGDVEMRLGNFTPDHDVSDVWIWTGPVGDNSYVDFTYSSNTLPVNMADEIFDLLCENINKLSDSPDTVLDSPLTRIQARLSLPLPEKISPPSDALSPSPELLAVVRTTWSNYQGELYHYHRHQKYWTDNTPFFSLRGDLLAAAQISRDFEKQGFRVSPEEVIDNPTVFSQATLLSLRI
;
A
#
# COMPACT_ATOMS: atom_id res chain seq x y z
N MET A 1 -23.91 -2.14 -8.48
CA MET A 1 -23.03 -3.18 -7.92
C MET A 1 -21.63 -2.61 -7.97
N PHE A 2 -21.27 -1.82 -6.96
CA PHE A 2 -20.03 -1.05 -7.01
C PHE A 2 -18.85 -1.99 -6.80
N LEU A 3 -18.02 -2.09 -7.84
CA LEU A 3 -16.69 -2.69 -7.80
C LEU A 3 -15.98 -2.22 -6.54
N ARG A 4 -15.21 -3.11 -5.91
CA ARG A 4 -14.25 -2.71 -4.90
C ARG A 4 -13.08 -2.07 -5.66
N PRO A 5 -12.91 -0.73 -5.70
CA PRO A 5 -11.66 -0.18 -6.17
C PRO A 5 -10.51 -0.84 -5.36
N PRO A 6 -9.38 -1.15 -6.01
CA PRO A 6 -8.29 -1.93 -5.43
C PRO A 6 -7.77 -1.40 -4.09
N ILE A 7 -7.94 -0.10 -3.89
CA ILE A 7 -7.49 0.67 -2.73
C ILE A 7 -8.46 0.55 -1.56
N ILE A 8 -9.60 -0.13 -1.68
CA ILE A 8 -10.42 -0.45 -0.50
C ILE A 8 -9.60 -1.17 0.57
N ASN A 9 -8.60 -1.98 0.22
CA ASN A 9 -7.70 -2.56 1.24
C ASN A 9 -6.81 -1.53 1.94
N VAL A 10 -6.41 -0.46 1.27
CA VAL A 10 -5.71 0.67 1.89
C VAL A 10 -6.71 1.48 2.73
N GLY A 11 -7.92 1.71 2.20
CA GLY A 11 -9.13 2.25 2.87
C GLY A 11 -9.43 1.62 4.21
N LEU A 12 -9.32 0.31 4.26
CA LEU A 12 -9.61 -0.49 5.45
C LEU A 12 -8.46 -0.44 6.44
N LYS A 13 -7.19 -0.52 6.00
CA LYS A 13 -6.02 -0.38 6.88
C LYS A 13 -5.86 1.05 7.44
N ALA A 14 -6.43 2.03 6.76
CA ALA A 14 -6.41 3.44 7.16
C ALA A 14 -7.32 3.81 8.32
N VAL A 15 -8.41 3.05 8.45
CA VAL A 15 -9.54 3.44 9.28
C VAL A 15 -9.44 2.85 10.68
N ASP A 16 -8.60 1.84 10.89
CA ASP A 16 -8.50 1.14 12.19
C ASP A 16 -7.16 1.34 12.93
N ASN A 17 -6.23 2.14 12.38
CA ASN A 17 -5.04 2.72 13.02
C ASN A 17 -4.26 1.85 14.04
N TRP A 18 -4.19 0.53 13.86
CA TRP A 18 -3.51 -0.37 14.79
C TRP A 18 -2.33 -1.06 14.12
N GLU A 19 -1.18 -1.10 14.81
CA GLU A 19 0.12 -1.78 14.61
C GLU A 19 0.74 -1.99 13.20
N LEU A 20 0.01 -1.82 12.11
CA LEU A 20 0.57 -1.61 10.78
C LEU A 20 0.58 -0.12 10.48
N GLY A 21 1.74 0.47 10.77
CA GLY A 21 2.15 1.69 10.12
C GLY A 21 2.06 1.62 8.59
N GLY A 22 2.27 2.76 7.94
CA GLY A 22 2.56 2.84 6.51
C GLY A 22 1.37 3.00 5.57
N ILE A 23 0.14 3.01 6.09
CA ILE A 23 -1.04 3.45 5.31
C ILE A 23 -1.59 4.77 5.81
N THR A 24 -1.41 5.06 7.10
CA THR A 24 -1.46 6.42 7.64
C THR A 24 -0.05 6.99 7.60
N ASN A 25 0.13 8.07 6.86
CA ASN A 25 1.40 8.76 6.71
C ASN A 25 1.32 10.16 7.31
N TYR A 26 2.47 10.66 7.74
CA TYR A 26 2.63 12.02 8.25
C TYR A 26 3.49 12.81 7.27
N PHE A 27 2.90 13.80 6.61
CA PHE A 27 3.65 14.78 5.84
C PHE A 27 4.02 15.96 6.72
N VAL A 28 5.30 16.28 6.77
CA VAL A 28 5.89 17.25 7.69
C VAL A 28 6.29 18.48 6.90
N PHE A 29 5.46 19.52 6.94
CA PHE A 29 5.76 20.82 6.35
C PHE A 29 6.62 21.59 7.35
N LYS A 30 7.93 21.64 7.11
CA LYS A 30 8.89 22.41 7.90
C LYS A 30 8.86 23.84 7.41
N ILE A 31 8.37 24.74 8.25
CA ILE A 31 8.02 26.10 7.89
C ILE A 31 8.93 27.08 8.63
N ARG A 32 9.57 28.00 7.91
CA ARG A 32 10.40 29.08 8.49
C ARG A 32 9.99 30.44 7.91
N GLY A 33 10.05 31.47 8.74
CA GLY A 33 9.65 32.83 8.37
C GLY A 33 8.38 33.29 9.10
N PRO A 34 7.79 34.43 8.69
CA PRO A 34 6.66 35.06 9.36
C PRO A 34 5.34 34.32 9.04
N LEU A 35 5.12 33.16 9.66
CA LEU A 35 3.92 32.36 9.45
C LEU A 35 2.67 33.01 10.05
N ASP A 36 1.71 33.36 9.21
CA ASP A 36 0.35 33.72 9.61
C ASP A 36 -0.49 32.44 9.88
N LEU A 37 -0.75 32.16 11.16
CA LEU A 37 -1.47 30.96 11.60
C LEU A 37 -2.94 30.93 11.17
N ASP A 38 -3.61 32.09 11.12
CA ASP A 38 -5.01 32.17 10.72
C ASP A 38 -5.16 31.92 9.22
N LYS A 39 -4.22 32.44 8.41
CA LYS A 39 -4.13 32.09 6.99
C LYS A 39 -3.87 30.60 6.79
N LEU A 40 -2.97 29.99 7.57
CA LEU A 40 -2.69 28.56 7.46
C LEU A 40 -3.93 27.71 7.81
N ARG A 41 -4.62 28.05 8.90
CA ARG A 41 -5.87 27.37 9.30
C ARG A 41 -6.94 27.49 8.22
N SER A 42 -7.09 28.69 7.65
CA SER A 42 -8.02 28.96 6.54
C SER A 42 -7.63 28.18 5.28
N ALA A 43 -6.34 28.07 4.99
CA ALA A 43 -5.80 27.36 3.83
C ALA A 43 -6.13 25.86 3.90
N CYS A 44 -5.87 25.21 5.03
CA CYS A 44 -6.24 23.82 5.27
C CYS A 44 -7.76 23.60 5.16
N ARG A 45 -8.59 24.50 5.70
CA ARG A 45 -10.05 24.40 5.54
C ARG A 45 -10.47 24.45 4.06
N LYS A 46 -9.94 25.42 3.29
CA LYS A 46 -10.23 25.56 1.86
C LYS A 46 -9.80 24.33 1.06
N LEU A 47 -8.65 23.74 1.41
CA LEU A 47 -8.16 22.50 0.80
C LEU A 47 -9.15 21.34 1.00
N LEU A 48 -9.65 21.14 2.21
CA LEU A 48 -10.66 20.10 2.51
C LEU A 48 -12.00 20.37 1.82
N GLU A 49 -12.40 21.64 1.71
CA GLU A 49 -13.63 22.05 1.02
C GLU A 49 -13.55 21.77 -0.49
N HIS A 50 -12.39 22.05 -1.09
CA HIS A 50 -12.13 21.88 -2.53
C HIS A 50 -12.04 20.41 -2.93
N HIS A 51 -11.20 19.63 -2.25
CA HIS A 51 -10.97 18.22 -2.58
C HIS A 51 -11.93 17.31 -1.84
N THR A 52 -13.01 16.89 -2.50
CA THR A 52 -14.08 16.09 -1.87
C THR A 52 -13.58 14.78 -1.25
N ILE A 53 -12.52 14.19 -1.80
CA ILE A 53 -11.92 12.96 -1.26
C ILE A 53 -11.35 13.20 0.14
N LEU A 54 -10.75 14.36 0.42
CA LEU A 54 -10.12 14.64 1.72
C LEU A 54 -11.15 14.74 2.86
N ARG A 55 -12.42 14.97 2.54
CA ARG A 55 -13.56 14.95 3.46
C ARG A 55 -14.42 13.69 3.34
N THR A 56 -13.89 12.64 2.74
CA THR A 56 -14.56 11.34 2.63
C THR A 56 -14.22 10.47 3.83
N VAL A 57 -15.25 9.87 4.43
CA VAL A 57 -15.11 8.85 5.48
C VAL A 57 -15.58 7.51 4.94
N PHE A 58 -15.06 6.43 5.51
CA PHE A 58 -15.40 5.07 5.09
C PHE A 58 -16.34 4.44 6.09
N VAL A 59 -17.48 3.94 5.59
CA VAL A 59 -18.52 3.36 6.44
C VAL A 59 -18.82 1.93 5.97
N PRO A 60 -18.52 0.92 6.79
CA PRO A 60 -18.77 -0.46 6.43
C PRO A 60 -20.24 -0.76 6.66
N HIS A 61 -20.88 -1.38 5.68
CA HIS A 61 -22.25 -1.84 5.77
C HIS A 61 -22.35 -3.18 5.03
N LYS A 62 -22.54 -4.25 5.81
CA LYS A 62 -22.49 -5.63 5.33
C LYS A 62 -21.13 -5.93 4.69
N ASP A 63 -21.12 -6.45 3.47
CA ASP A 63 -19.95 -6.84 2.67
C ASP A 63 -19.30 -5.69 1.89
N LYS A 64 -19.77 -4.45 2.10
CA LYS A 64 -19.38 -3.26 1.35
C LYS A 64 -18.85 -2.16 2.24
N LEU A 65 -17.86 -1.45 1.72
CA LEU A 65 -17.36 -0.20 2.28
C LEU A 65 -17.91 0.96 1.46
N PHE A 66 -18.71 1.83 2.09
CA PHE A 66 -19.24 3.02 1.45
C PHE A 66 -18.29 4.20 1.64
N HIS A 67 -18.09 4.97 0.57
CA HIS A 67 -17.36 6.24 0.60
C HIS A 67 -18.38 7.35 0.84
N VAL A 68 -18.39 7.93 2.04
CA VAL A 68 -19.35 8.96 2.43
C VAL A 68 -18.66 10.32 2.42
N VAL A 69 -19.06 11.17 1.49
CA VAL A 69 -18.51 12.52 1.32
C VAL A 69 -19.21 13.48 2.29
N MET A 70 -18.49 13.91 3.34
CA MET A 70 -19.05 14.73 4.42
C MET A 70 -19.28 16.18 3.97
N LYS A 71 -20.48 16.76 4.21
CA LYS A 71 -20.79 18.14 3.79
C LYS A 71 -19.81 19.19 4.34
N ARG A 72 -19.32 18.96 5.55
CA ARG A 72 -18.29 19.76 6.23
C ARG A 72 -17.45 18.82 7.07
N VAL A 73 -16.15 19.04 7.09
CA VAL A 73 -15.21 18.45 8.05
C VAL A 73 -14.50 19.64 8.67
N PRO A 74 -14.71 19.94 9.97
CA PRO A 74 -13.88 20.95 10.62
C PRO A 74 -12.44 20.44 10.55
N PRO A 75 -11.47 21.21 10.04
CA PRO A 75 -10.08 20.81 10.20
C PRO A 75 -9.80 20.85 11.69
N GLU A 76 -9.61 19.69 12.30
CA GLU A 76 -9.08 19.62 13.66
C GLU A 76 -7.64 20.12 13.58
N PHE A 77 -7.43 21.37 14.01
CA PHE A 77 -6.12 21.96 14.25
C PHE A 77 -5.80 21.78 15.72
N ASP A 78 -5.09 20.70 16.04
CA ASP A 78 -4.51 20.56 17.38
C ASP A 78 -3.19 21.34 17.39
N VAL A 79 -3.15 22.43 18.17
CA VAL A 79 -1.93 23.25 18.33
C VAL A 79 -1.24 22.77 19.59
N ASN A 80 -0.15 22.02 19.42
CA ASN A 80 0.70 21.65 20.54
C ASN A 80 1.70 22.79 20.78
N GLU A 81 1.42 23.60 21.79
CA GLU A 81 2.29 24.69 22.18
C GLU A 81 3.48 24.19 23.02
N ARG A 82 4.68 24.72 22.69
CA ARG A 82 5.87 24.79 23.56
C ARG A 82 6.44 23.48 24.06
N GLU A 83 7.14 22.75 23.18
CA GLU A 83 8.34 22.01 23.62
C GLU A 83 9.42 22.11 22.52
N SER A 84 10.67 22.37 22.93
CA SER A 84 11.78 22.67 22.04
C SER A 84 12.68 21.44 21.82
N SER A 85 12.31 20.49 20.95
CA SER A 85 13.29 19.53 20.40
C SER A 85 12.72 18.75 19.19
N LYS A 86 13.59 18.01 18.48
CA LYS A 86 13.18 17.01 17.48
C LYS A 86 12.34 15.88 18.09
N GLU A 87 12.52 15.59 19.38
CA GLU A 87 11.79 14.53 20.10
C GLU A 87 10.30 14.87 20.21
N VAL A 88 9.94 16.15 20.15
CA VAL A 88 8.54 16.61 20.20
C VAL A 88 7.77 16.18 18.95
N GLN A 89 8.40 16.22 17.76
CA GLN A 89 7.74 15.77 16.55
C GLN A 89 7.45 14.28 16.60
N SER A 90 8.45 13.47 16.96
CA SER A 90 8.26 12.02 17.10
C SER A 90 7.23 11.74 18.18
N ALA A 91 7.30 12.38 19.35
CA ALA A 91 6.34 12.17 20.43
C ALA A 91 4.90 12.56 20.05
N VAL A 92 4.71 13.62 19.25
CA VAL A 92 3.38 14.00 18.73
C VAL A 92 2.87 12.95 17.75
N ILE A 93 3.73 12.45 16.86
CA ILE A 93 3.37 11.38 15.92
C ILE A 93 3.05 10.09 16.69
N ASP A 94 3.88 9.70 17.64
CA ASP A 94 3.71 8.48 18.44
C ASP A 94 2.40 8.53 19.24
N ARG A 95 2.12 9.65 19.92
CA ARG A 95 0.86 9.85 20.65
C ARG A 95 -0.36 9.84 19.72
N ASP A 96 -0.23 10.41 18.53
CA ASP A 96 -1.32 10.41 17.56
C ASP A 96 -1.53 9.03 16.92
N MET A 97 -0.47 8.24 16.73
CA MET A 97 -0.55 6.84 16.33
C MET A 97 -1.21 5.96 17.38
N GLU A 98 -1.12 6.32 18.67
CA GLU A 98 -1.86 5.64 19.75
C GLU A 98 -3.36 5.97 19.77
N ARG A 99 -3.81 7.00 19.04
CA ARG A 99 -5.25 7.33 18.95
C ARG A 99 -5.94 6.37 17.98
N SER A 100 -7.05 5.79 18.42
CA SER A 100 -7.92 5.03 17.53
C SER A 100 -8.60 5.97 16.54
N VAL A 101 -8.53 5.59 15.27
CA VAL A 101 -9.43 6.08 14.22
C VAL A 101 -10.48 4.98 14.06
N ASN A 102 -11.75 5.34 13.85
CA ASN A 102 -12.82 4.37 13.60
C ASN A 102 -13.47 4.61 12.24
N PHE A 103 -14.22 3.62 11.78
CA PHE A 103 -15.13 3.81 10.65
C PHE A 103 -16.11 4.96 10.86
N GLY A 104 -16.15 5.85 9.88
CA GLY A 104 -16.94 7.08 9.92
C GLY A 104 -16.18 8.30 10.42
N ASP A 105 -14.98 8.14 11.00
CA ASP A 105 -14.15 9.24 11.45
C ASP A 105 -13.36 9.88 10.28
N PRO A 106 -13.10 11.20 10.30
CA PRO A 106 -12.18 11.83 9.38
C PRO A 106 -10.75 11.31 9.57
N ILE A 107 -10.14 10.82 8.49
CA ILE A 107 -8.79 10.25 8.56
C ILE A 107 -7.71 11.34 8.47
N ILE A 108 -7.98 12.40 7.71
CA ILE A 108 -7.05 13.53 7.57
C ILE A 108 -7.08 14.42 8.82
N GLN A 109 -5.92 14.74 9.36
CA GLN A 109 -5.76 15.64 10.50
C GLN A 109 -4.54 16.55 10.32
N PHE A 110 -4.65 17.77 10.83
CA PHE A 110 -3.58 18.76 10.83
C PHE A 110 -3.13 19.04 12.26
N LEU A 111 -1.87 18.76 12.56
CA LEU A 111 -1.26 19.02 13.87
C LEU A 111 -0.19 20.07 13.69
N LEU A 112 -0.25 21.16 14.45
CA LEU A 112 0.77 22.20 14.40
C LEU A 112 1.69 22.08 15.62
N VAL A 113 2.98 21.97 15.37
CA VAL A 113 4.02 22.06 16.38
C VAL A 113 4.73 23.40 16.23
N ASP A 114 4.58 24.26 17.24
CA ASP A 114 5.28 25.54 17.32
C ASP A 114 6.61 25.37 18.06
N GLN A 115 7.72 25.58 17.34
CA GLN A 115 9.08 25.48 17.89
C GLN A 115 9.72 26.86 18.12
N GLY A 116 8.93 27.94 18.11
CA GLY A 116 9.40 29.29 18.36
C GLY A 116 10.48 29.73 17.35
N ARG A 117 11.71 29.95 17.81
CA ARG A 117 12.82 30.45 16.97
C ARG A 117 13.25 29.47 15.88
N GLU A 118 12.96 28.17 16.02
CA GLU A 118 13.34 27.15 15.02
C GLU A 118 12.34 27.05 13.85
N GLY A 119 11.21 27.76 13.95
CA GLY A 119 10.11 27.75 12.99
C GLY A 119 8.92 26.91 13.45
N HIS A 120 8.06 26.55 12.51
CA HIS A 120 6.86 25.75 12.74
C HIS A 120 6.93 24.44 11.97
N LYS A 121 6.26 23.41 12.46
CA LYS A 121 6.01 22.18 11.71
C LYS A 121 4.52 21.92 11.66
N LEU A 122 3.96 21.94 10.45
CA LEU A 122 2.61 21.43 10.23
C LEU A 122 2.73 19.95 9.85
N LEU A 123 2.13 19.08 10.65
CA LEU A 123 1.98 17.66 10.35
C LEU A 123 0.61 17.47 9.71
N MET A 124 0.59 16.88 8.52
CA MET A 124 -0.63 16.40 7.88
C MET A 124 -0.63 14.88 8.00
N ARG A 125 -1.40 14.36 8.96
CA ARG A 125 -1.75 12.95 9.00
C ARG A 125 -2.77 12.69 7.92
N ILE A 126 -2.51 11.73 7.05
CA ILE A 126 -3.43 11.36 5.98
C ILE A 126 -3.20 9.90 5.61
N SER A 127 -4.28 9.20 5.25
CA SER A 127 -4.16 7.85 4.72
C SER A 127 -4.01 7.82 3.21
N HIS A 128 -3.22 6.86 2.69
CA HIS A 128 -3.16 6.46 1.28
C HIS A 128 -4.52 6.07 0.66
N SER A 129 -5.57 6.00 1.46
CA SER A 129 -6.97 5.86 1.02
C SER A 129 -7.59 7.15 0.51
N LEU A 130 -6.90 8.27 0.74
CA LEU A 130 -7.34 9.60 0.35
C LEU A 130 -6.42 10.22 -0.72
N TYR A 131 -5.23 9.64 -0.94
CA TYR A 131 -4.23 10.15 -1.87
C TYR A 131 -3.29 9.04 -2.40
N ASP A 132 -2.57 9.37 -3.45
CA ASP A 132 -1.47 8.59 -4.01
C ASP A 132 -0.29 9.49 -4.40
N GLY A 133 0.78 8.91 -4.95
CA GLY A 133 1.98 9.66 -5.31
C GLY A 133 1.77 10.76 -6.36
N ILE A 134 0.74 10.65 -7.20
CA ILE A 134 0.41 11.66 -8.22
C ILE A 134 -0.40 12.81 -7.60
N SER A 135 -1.34 12.49 -6.72
CA SER A 135 -2.20 13.49 -6.07
C SER A 135 -1.53 14.24 -4.92
N LEU A 136 -0.49 13.71 -4.28
CA LEU A 136 0.20 14.39 -3.19
C LEU A 136 0.82 15.76 -3.61
N PRO A 137 1.58 15.87 -4.72
CA PRO A 137 2.04 17.16 -5.22
C PRO A 137 0.90 18.16 -5.48
N ILE A 138 -0.27 17.69 -5.91
CA ILE A 138 -1.46 18.51 -6.14
C ILE A 138 -2.01 19.04 -4.82
N ILE A 139 -2.11 18.18 -3.79
CA ILE A 139 -2.51 18.57 -2.44
C ILE A 139 -1.57 19.65 -1.88
N VAL A 140 -0.25 19.49 -2.05
CA VAL A 140 0.76 20.46 -1.58
C VAL A 140 0.66 21.78 -2.35
N ARG A 141 0.55 21.72 -3.67
CA ARG A 141 0.34 22.89 -4.55
C ARG A 141 -0.90 23.67 -4.15
N ASP A 142 -2.01 22.98 -3.94
CA ASP A 142 -3.28 23.63 -3.63
C ASP A 142 -3.27 24.18 -2.19
N LEU A 143 -2.62 23.52 -1.24
CA LEU A 143 -2.43 24.08 0.11
C LEU A 143 -1.64 25.39 0.07
N LYS A 144 -0.56 25.43 -0.73
CA LYS A 144 0.20 26.67 -1.01
C LYS A 144 -0.68 27.74 -1.63
N ALA A 145 -1.43 27.40 -2.69
CA ALA A 145 -2.32 28.35 -3.36
C ALA A 145 -3.33 28.95 -2.36
N ALA A 146 -3.93 28.12 -1.51
CA ALA A 146 -4.86 28.55 -0.48
C ALA A 146 -4.22 29.53 0.53
N TYR A 147 -2.97 29.26 0.95
CA TYR A 147 -2.21 30.09 1.88
C TYR A 147 -1.84 31.45 1.27
N CYS A 148 -1.36 31.45 0.02
CA CYS A 148 -0.99 32.66 -0.70
C CYS A 148 -2.19 33.46 -1.23
N GLY A 149 -3.42 32.93 -1.11
CA GLY A 149 -4.64 33.59 -1.58
C GLY A 149 -4.88 33.47 -3.09
N HIS A 150 -4.28 32.47 -3.75
CA HIS A 150 -4.52 32.13 -5.15
C HIS A 150 -5.74 31.21 -5.31
N GLU A 151 -6.30 31.16 -6.52
CA GLU A 151 -7.35 30.21 -6.88
C GLU A 151 -6.80 28.79 -7.09
N PHE A 152 -7.64 27.79 -6.86
CA PHE A 152 -7.30 26.40 -7.16
C PHE A 152 -7.44 26.09 -8.64
N SER A 153 -6.64 25.15 -9.11
CA SER A 153 -6.87 24.57 -10.43
C SER A 153 -8.19 23.78 -10.41
N ILE A 154 -8.91 23.80 -11.53
CA ILE A 154 -10.12 23.00 -11.71
C ILE A 154 -9.70 21.52 -11.74
N SER A 155 -10.26 20.73 -10.84
CA SER A 155 -10.03 19.28 -10.76
C SER A 155 -11.37 18.55 -10.72
N SER A 156 -11.46 17.44 -11.45
CA SER A 156 -12.61 16.55 -11.38
C SER A 156 -12.61 15.80 -10.04
N PRO A 157 -13.75 15.70 -9.35
CA PRO A 157 -13.81 15.00 -8.07
C PRO A 157 -13.59 13.49 -8.25
N TYR A 158 -12.89 12.88 -7.29
CA TYR A 158 -12.52 11.46 -7.33
C TYR A 158 -13.68 10.48 -7.61
N TYR A 159 -14.91 10.78 -7.17
CA TYR A 159 -16.04 9.89 -7.44
C TYR A 159 -16.33 9.72 -8.94
N GLN A 160 -15.96 10.68 -9.79
CA GLN A 160 -16.11 10.57 -11.23
C GLN A 160 -15.19 9.48 -11.80
N PHE A 161 -13.94 9.43 -11.32
CA PHE A 161 -12.99 8.35 -11.64
C PHE A 161 -13.56 6.99 -11.24
N VAL A 162 -14.09 6.86 -10.03
CA VAL A 162 -14.71 5.60 -9.56
C VAL A 162 -15.93 5.21 -10.39
N SER A 163 -16.74 6.19 -10.82
CA SER A 163 -17.95 5.93 -11.61
C SER A 163 -17.70 5.64 -13.10
N ALA A 164 -16.49 5.89 -13.59
CA ALA A 164 -16.15 5.75 -15.01
C ALA A 164 -16.11 4.28 -15.47
N PHE A 165 -15.95 3.32 -14.54
CA PHE A 165 -15.82 1.90 -14.87
C PHE A 165 -17.16 1.26 -15.23
N GLN A 166 -17.31 0.90 -16.50
CA GLN A 166 -18.50 0.25 -17.03
C GLN A 166 -18.42 -1.28 -16.91
N THR A 167 -19.58 -1.95 -16.88
CA THR A 167 -19.64 -3.42 -16.76
C THR A 167 -18.95 -4.16 -17.90
N SER A 168 -19.00 -3.64 -19.13
CA SER A 168 -18.29 -4.21 -20.30
C SER A 168 -16.77 -4.24 -20.09
N GLN A 169 -16.19 -3.13 -19.62
CA GLN A 169 -14.76 -3.01 -19.34
C GLN A 169 -14.27 -4.01 -18.28
N ILE A 170 -15.13 -4.33 -17.30
CA ILE A 170 -14.83 -5.35 -16.28
C ILE A 170 -14.67 -6.72 -16.93
N LEU A 171 -15.60 -7.13 -17.80
CA LEU A 171 -15.59 -8.44 -18.43
C LEU A 171 -14.39 -8.61 -19.39
N GLU A 172 -14.04 -7.53 -20.10
CA GLU A 172 -12.85 -7.48 -20.94
C GLU A 172 -11.57 -7.63 -20.10
N ALA A 173 -11.46 -6.87 -19.01
CA ALA A 173 -10.35 -6.99 -18.07
C ALA A 173 -10.26 -8.38 -17.44
N GLU A 174 -11.38 -8.98 -17.00
CA GLU A 174 -11.39 -10.35 -16.49
C GLU A 174 -10.86 -11.36 -17.51
N SER A 175 -11.25 -11.20 -18.79
CA SER A 175 -10.81 -12.08 -19.87
C SER A 175 -9.30 -11.96 -20.12
N PHE A 176 -8.79 -10.72 -20.16
CA PHE A 176 -7.36 -10.46 -20.25
C PHE A 176 -6.59 -11.09 -19.09
N TRP A 177 -7.01 -10.82 -17.84
CA TRP A 177 -6.30 -11.31 -16.66
C TRP A 177 -6.35 -12.84 -16.53
N ARG A 178 -7.46 -13.50 -16.89
CA ARG A 178 -7.54 -14.97 -16.93
C ARG A 178 -6.51 -15.58 -17.88
N LEU A 179 -6.41 -15.03 -19.09
CA LEU A 179 -5.47 -15.51 -20.10
C LEU A 179 -4.02 -15.24 -19.66
N HIS A 180 -3.74 -14.02 -19.20
CA HIS A 180 -2.40 -13.59 -18.81
C HIS A 180 -1.84 -14.40 -17.63
N LEU A 181 -2.69 -14.73 -16.66
CA LEU A 181 -2.30 -15.42 -15.43
C LEU A 181 -2.54 -16.93 -15.48
N GLU A 182 -2.86 -17.50 -16.65
CA GLU A 182 -3.13 -18.93 -16.78
C GLU A 182 -1.92 -19.78 -16.38
N GLY A 183 -2.08 -20.62 -15.36
CA GLY A 183 -1.01 -21.44 -14.82
C GLY A 183 0.09 -20.66 -14.10
N ALA A 184 -0.09 -19.36 -13.85
CA ALA A 184 0.85 -18.56 -13.08
C ALA A 184 0.85 -19.00 -11.60
N ALA A 185 2.02 -18.96 -10.97
CA ALA A 185 2.19 -19.20 -9.55
C ALA A 185 2.97 -18.05 -8.92
N MET A 186 2.74 -17.84 -7.63
CA MET A 186 3.45 -16.80 -6.87
C MET A 186 4.86 -17.25 -6.50
N ASN A 187 5.85 -16.44 -6.84
CA ASN A 187 7.23 -16.64 -6.39
C ASN A 187 7.37 -16.08 -4.98
N ARG A 188 7.41 -16.98 -4.01
CA ARG A 188 7.44 -16.65 -2.59
C ARG A 188 8.87 -16.35 -2.16
N ILE A 189 9.12 -15.13 -1.68
CA ILE A 189 10.36 -14.80 -0.96
C ILE A 189 10.29 -15.39 0.45
N VAL A 190 9.15 -15.19 1.11
CA VAL A 190 8.80 -15.77 2.42
C VAL A 190 7.65 -16.76 2.26
N ASP A 191 7.72 -17.90 2.92
CA ASP A 191 6.68 -18.93 2.92
C ASP A 191 5.52 -18.56 3.85
N HIS A 192 4.60 -17.75 3.32
CA HIS A 192 3.32 -17.46 3.96
C HIS A 192 2.36 -18.65 3.77
N LYS A 193 1.91 -19.25 4.88
CA LYS A 193 0.88 -20.33 4.89
C LYS A 193 -0.56 -19.80 4.93
N GLY A 194 -0.71 -18.48 5.07
CA GLY A 194 -1.96 -17.75 5.14
C GLY A 194 -1.68 -16.25 5.28
N PRO A 195 -2.71 -15.41 5.45
CA PRO A 195 -2.54 -14.03 5.86
C PRO A 195 -1.69 -13.90 7.12
N SER A 196 -0.86 -12.86 7.16
CA SER A 196 -0.01 -12.50 8.29
C SER A 196 0.30 -11.01 8.22
N CYS A 197 0.41 -10.39 9.39
CA CYS A 197 0.79 -8.99 9.57
C CYS A 197 2.08 -8.84 10.40
N ARG A 198 2.87 -9.91 10.50
CA ARG A 198 4.04 -10.05 11.41
C ARG A 198 5.40 -9.80 10.75
N ASN A 199 5.43 -9.42 9.47
CA ASN A 199 6.66 -9.29 8.71
C ASN A 199 6.81 -7.90 8.07
N SER A 200 6.64 -6.85 8.88
CA SER A 200 6.79 -5.47 8.41
C SER A 200 8.19 -5.22 7.84
N ILE A 201 8.24 -4.52 6.71
CA ILE A 201 9.50 -4.04 6.13
C ILE A 201 10.04 -2.91 7.00
N ASN A 202 11.33 -2.97 7.32
CA ASN A 202 11.95 -2.10 8.34
C ASN A 202 13.41 -1.72 8.02
N ARG A 203 13.97 -2.21 6.90
CA ARG A 203 15.30 -1.84 6.41
C ARG A 203 15.25 -1.51 4.94
N SER A 204 16.16 -0.65 4.51
CA SER A 204 16.26 -0.19 3.13
C SER A 204 17.72 -0.12 2.69
N LEU A 205 17.99 -0.63 1.49
CA LEU A 205 19.24 -0.49 0.76
C LEU A 205 19.03 0.47 -0.41
N LYS A 206 19.93 1.42 -0.59
CA LYS A 206 19.75 2.54 -1.50
C LYS A 206 20.95 2.72 -2.40
N ARG A 207 20.72 2.94 -3.69
CA ARG A 207 21.78 3.19 -4.67
C ARG A 207 21.33 4.22 -5.69
N ILE A 208 22.25 5.12 -6.05
CA ILE A 208 22.10 6.01 -7.20
C ILE A 208 22.89 5.36 -8.34
N LEU A 209 22.19 5.03 -9.42
CA LEU A 209 22.75 4.49 -10.65
C LEU A 209 22.83 5.60 -11.68
N VAL A 210 23.87 5.56 -12.53
CA VAL A 210 23.88 6.38 -13.75
C VAL A 210 22.67 5.99 -14.57
N ALA A 211 21.87 6.97 -15.00
CA ALA A 211 20.65 6.65 -15.74
C ALA A 211 21.04 5.94 -17.06
N PRO A 212 20.59 4.69 -17.27
CA PRO A 212 20.88 3.97 -18.50
C PRO A 212 20.26 4.71 -19.70
N GLU A 213 20.95 4.71 -20.83
CA GLU A 213 20.54 5.46 -22.03
C GLU A 213 19.40 4.75 -22.80
N THR A 214 18.26 4.65 -22.13
CA THR A 214 17.06 3.95 -22.61
C THR A 214 16.34 4.67 -23.75
N ARG A 215 16.60 5.98 -23.92
CA ARG A 215 15.97 6.81 -24.97
C ARG A 215 16.27 6.33 -26.39
N LYS A 216 17.45 5.78 -26.64
CA LYS A 216 17.86 5.32 -27.98
C LYS A 216 17.13 4.04 -28.42
N THR A 217 16.66 3.24 -27.47
CA THR A 217 16.04 1.94 -27.74
C THR A 217 14.51 1.98 -27.67
N GLY A 218 13.93 3.09 -27.21
CA GLY A 218 12.48 3.21 -26.98
C GLY A 218 11.98 2.38 -25.79
N ILE A 219 12.88 1.79 -25.01
CA ILE A 219 12.55 1.08 -23.78
C ILE A 219 12.42 2.10 -22.63
N THR A 220 11.49 1.87 -21.73
CA THR A 220 11.32 2.67 -20.51
C THR A 220 12.18 2.15 -19.38
N PHE A 221 12.65 3.02 -18.48
CA PHE A 221 13.36 2.59 -17.27
C PHE A 221 12.48 1.67 -16.40
N ALA A 222 11.17 1.91 -16.35
CA ALA A 222 10.22 1.02 -15.70
C ALA A 222 10.30 -0.43 -16.24
N SER A 223 10.39 -0.60 -17.57
CA SER A 223 10.51 -1.93 -18.18
C SER A 223 11.87 -2.56 -17.89
N LEU A 224 12.94 -1.75 -17.92
CA LEU A 224 14.29 -2.19 -17.56
C LEU A 224 14.34 -2.77 -16.13
N VAL A 225 13.80 -2.06 -15.14
CA VAL A 225 13.80 -2.52 -13.74
C VAL A 225 12.91 -3.75 -13.56
N LYS A 226 11.74 -3.81 -14.22
CA LYS A 226 10.88 -5.00 -14.21
C LYS A 226 11.61 -6.23 -14.75
N THR A 227 12.30 -6.08 -15.88
CA THR A 227 13.11 -7.17 -16.46
C THR A 227 14.25 -7.56 -15.53
N ALA A 228 15.00 -6.59 -14.99
CA ALA A 228 16.08 -6.85 -14.04
C ALA A 228 15.60 -7.62 -12.81
N TRP A 229 14.46 -7.21 -12.24
CA TRP A 229 13.86 -7.90 -11.09
C TRP A 229 13.36 -9.30 -11.44
N SER A 230 12.83 -9.49 -12.65
CA SER A 230 12.41 -10.82 -13.13
C SER A 230 13.58 -11.80 -13.19
N LEU A 231 14.76 -11.33 -13.62
CA LEU A 231 15.98 -12.14 -13.64
C LEU A 231 16.44 -12.51 -12.22
N VAL A 232 16.41 -11.56 -11.29
CA VAL A 232 16.75 -11.81 -9.88
C VAL A 232 15.82 -12.86 -9.27
N LEU A 233 14.49 -12.70 -9.45
CA LEU A 233 13.53 -13.67 -8.94
C LEU A 233 13.71 -15.06 -9.56
N ALA A 234 14.00 -15.14 -10.85
CA ALA A 234 14.19 -16.40 -11.56
C ALA A 234 15.40 -17.18 -11.04
N GLU A 235 16.49 -16.47 -10.77
CA GLU A 235 17.72 -17.04 -10.22
C GLU A 235 17.49 -17.56 -8.80
N PHE A 236 16.91 -16.72 -7.93
CA PHE A 236 16.72 -17.03 -6.51
C PHE A 236 15.58 -18.04 -6.23
N ALA A 237 14.54 -18.09 -7.06
CA ALA A 237 13.47 -19.08 -7.00
C ALA A 237 13.72 -20.31 -7.89
N SER A 238 14.82 -20.35 -8.64
CA SER A 238 15.16 -21.41 -9.60
C SER A 238 13.99 -21.77 -10.53
N THR A 239 13.39 -20.77 -11.16
CA THR A 239 12.27 -20.94 -12.12
C THR A 239 12.37 -19.91 -13.25
N THR A 240 11.85 -20.24 -14.43
CA THR A 240 11.78 -19.32 -15.57
C THR A 240 10.43 -18.61 -15.68
N ASP A 241 9.43 -18.97 -14.87
CA ASP A 241 8.13 -18.28 -14.81
C ASP A 241 8.05 -17.56 -13.46
N VAL A 242 8.08 -16.22 -13.50
CA VAL A 242 8.10 -15.37 -12.30
C VAL A 242 6.91 -14.44 -12.26
N THR A 243 6.29 -14.29 -11.09
CA THR A 243 5.16 -13.40 -10.82
C THR A 243 5.44 -12.53 -9.60
N PHE A 244 5.26 -11.22 -9.74
CA PHE A 244 5.40 -10.22 -8.68
C PHE A 244 4.36 -9.10 -8.84
N GLY A 245 4.27 -8.21 -7.86
CA GLY A 245 3.33 -7.09 -7.89
C GLY A 245 3.96 -5.84 -8.51
N GLN A 246 3.18 -5.06 -9.24
CA GLN A 246 3.56 -3.72 -9.68
C GLN A 246 2.53 -2.69 -9.23
N ILE A 247 3.00 -1.55 -8.74
CA ILE A 247 2.17 -0.35 -8.58
C ILE A 247 2.08 0.41 -9.90
N THR A 248 0.86 0.63 -10.36
CA THR A 248 0.48 1.47 -11.50
C THR A 248 -0.12 2.78 -11.00
N THR A 249 -0.17 3.81 -11.85
CA THR A 249 -0.83 5.07 -11.50
C THR A 249 -2.36 4.95 -11.51
N GLY A 250 -2.91 3.96 -12.23
CA GLY A 250 -4.33 3.78 -12.52
C GLY A 250 -4.95 4.89 -13.39
N ARG A 251 -4.11 5.78 -13.91
CA ARG A 251 -4.51 6.96 -14.69
C ARG A 251 -4.43 6.76 -16.20
N SER A 252 -4.27 5.51 -16.66
CA SER A 252 -4.19 5.21 -18.10
C SER A 252 -5.54 5.25 -18.81
N ALA A 253 -6.65 5.36 -18.07
CA ALA A 253 -7.98 5.49 -18.66
C ALA A 253 -8.15 6.84 -19.38
N PRO A 254 -8.89 6.91 -20.51
CA PRO A 254 -9.10 8.12 -21.30
C PRO A 254 -10.12 9.06 -20.65
N THR A 255 -9.93 9.40 -19.38
CA THR A 255 -10.74 10.37 -18.65
C THR A 255 -10.06 11.73 -18.72
N GLN A 256 -10.75 12.73 -19.27
CA GLN A 256 -10.19 14.09 -19.36
C GLN A 256 -9.86 14.62 -17.95
N GLY A 257 -8.64 15.13 -17.77
CA GLY A 257 -8.19 15.70 -16.50
C GLY A 257 -7.88 14.68 -15.41
N ILE A 258 -7.72 13.39 -15.75
CA ILE A 258 -7.41 12.32 -14.79
C ILE A 258 -6.13 12.57 -13.97
N ASP A 259 -5.15 13.24 -14.58
CA ASP A 259 -3.88 13.60 -13.94
C ASP A 259 -4.05 14.65 -12.82
N GLU A 260 -5.11 15.45 -12.86
CA GLU A 260 -5.40 16.46 -11.83
C GLU A 260 -6.32 15.92 -10.72
N ILE A 261 -6.79 14.67 -10.82
CA ILE A 261 -7.69 14.08 -9.81
C ILE A 261 -6.92 13.81 -8.52
N VAL A 262 -7.35 14.50 -7.46
CA VAL A 262 -6.92 14.20 -6.10
C VAL A 262 -7.73 13.02 -5.58
N GLY A 263 -7.01 11.95 -5.26
CA GLY A 263 -7.57 10.70 -4.78
C GLY A 263 -6.64 9.54 -5.11
N PRO A 264 -6.88 8.37 -4.52
CA PRO A 264 -6.00 7.24 -4.72
C PRO A 264 -6.45 6.53 -6.00
N CYS A 265 -5.77 6.78 -7.11
CA CYS A 265 -6.07 6.08 -8.36
C CYS A 265 -5.10 4.93 -8.62
N MET A 266 -3.98 4.86 -7.89
CA MET A 266 -2.98 3.80 -8.05
C MET A 266 -3.55 2.38 -7.91
N ASN A 267 -3.06 1.42 -8.69
CA ASN A 267 -3.44 0.03 -8.54
C ASN A 267 -2.23 -0.90 -8.40
N LEU A 268 -2.39 -1.97 -7.62
CA LEU A 268 -1.46 -3.07 -7.52
C LEU A 268 -1.93 -4.20 -8.45
N VAL A 269 -1.12 -4.53 -9.46
CA VAL A 269 -1.44 -5.54 -10.47
C VAL A 269 -0.33 -6.59 -10.57
N PRO A 270 -0.64 -7.84 -10.95
CA PRO A 270 0.40 -8.84 -11.18
C PRO A 270 1.19 -8.52 -12.44
N VAL A 271 2.50 -8.76 -12.37
CA VAL A 271 3.40 -8.86 -13.52
C VAL A 271 3.90 -10.28 -13.56
N ARG A 272 3.72 -10.97 -14.70
CA ARG A 272 4.22 -12.32 -14.91
C ARG A 272 5.20 -12.34 -16.07
N VAL A 273 6.46 -12.67 -15.84
CA VAL A 273 7.46 -12.77 -16.90
C VAL A 273 7.89 -14.22 -17.08
N LYS A 274 7.80 -14.72 -18.30
CA LYS A 274 8.35 -16.01 -18.70
C LYS A 274 9.68 -15.77 -19.41
N LEU A 275 10.75 -16.29 -18.84
CA LEU A 275 12.10 -16.20 -19.37
C LEU A 275 12.35 -17.30 -20.39
N ASP A 276 12.68 -16.90 -21.62
CA ASP A 276 13.17 -17.79 -22.67
C ASP A 276 14.69 -17.68 -22.75
N SER A 277 15.40 -18.78 -22.49
CA SER A 277 16.87 -18.84 -22.56
C SER A 277 17.42 -18.62 -23.98
N ALA A 278 16.58 -18.70 -25.01
CA ALA A 278 16.98 -18.38 -26.38
C ALA A 278 16.88 -16.87 -26.70
N ALA A 279 16.17 -16.09 -25.88
CA ALA A 279 15.95 -14.68 -26.13
C ALA A 279 17.17 -13.83 -25.75
N THR A 280 17.40 -12.77 -26.53
CA THR A 280 18.31 -11.69 -26.18
C THR A 280 17.71 -10.77 -25.12
N PHE A 281 18.55 -9.99 -24.43
CA PHE A 281 18.06 -8.95 -23.51
C PHE A 281 17.16 -7.93 -24.20
N SER A 282 17.48 -7.54 -25.43
CA SER A 282 16.66 -6.63 -26.23
C SER A 282 15.25 -7.19 -26.49
N GLU A 283 15.15 -8.48 -26.82
CA GLU A 283 13.86 -9.16 -27.02
C GLU A 283 13.07 -9.29 -25.72
N LEU A 284 13.73 -9.63 -24.62
CA LEU A 284 13.10 -9.73 -23.31
C LEU A 284 12.58 -8.36 -22.83
N LEU A 285 13.36 -7.30 -23.01
CA LEU A 285 12.95 -5.93 -22.66
C LEU A 285 11.74 -5.48 -23.47
N ARG A 286 11.73 -5.74 -24.79
CA ARG A 286 10.57 -5.46 -25.65
C ARG A 286 9.36 -6.24 -25.19
N HIS A 287 9.50 -7.54 -24.94
CA HIS A 287 8.41 -8.39 -24.47
C HIS A 287 7.78 -7.87 -23.16
N VAL A 288 8.61 -7.51 -22.17
CA VAL A 288 8.13 -6.96 -20.89
C VAL A 288 7.46 -5.59 -21.07
N GLN A 289 7.96 -4.75 -21.99
CA GLN A 289 7.34 -3.47 -22.30
C GLN A 289 5.99 -3.63 -23.02
N ASP A 290 5.93 -4.47 -24.05
CA ASP A 290 4.70 -4.74 -24.81
C ASP A 290 3.63 -5.33 -23.90
N GLN A 291 4.01 -6.28 -23.05
CA GLN A 291 3.15 -6.85 -22.02
C GLN A 291 2.60 -5.78 -21.06
N HIS A 292 3.42 -4.78 -20.69
CA HIS A 292 2.95 -3.68 -19.86
C HIS A 292 1.92 -2.80 -20.58
N LEU A 293 2.14 -2.50 -21.86
CA LEU A 293 1.23 -1.71 -22.69
C LEU A 293 -0.13 -2.41 -22.86
N ASP A 294 -0.11 -3.71 -23.12
CA ASP A 294 -1.33 -4.54 -23.24
C ASP A 294 -2.14 -4.59 -21.93
N MET A 295 -1.47 -4.43 -20.79
CA MET A 295 -2.11 -4.45 -19.48
C MET A 295 -2.80 -3.13 -19.13
N LEU A 296 -2.33 -1.98 -19.64
CA LEU A 296 -2.84 -0.64 -19.25
C LEU A 296 -4.37 -0.48 -19.33
N PRO A 297 -5.08 -0.94 -20.38
CA PRO A 297 -6.54 -0.83 -20.44
C PRO A 297 -7.27 -1.61 -19.34
N HIS A 298 -6.59 -2.59 -18.75
CA HIS A 298 -7.12 -3.52 -17.75
C HIS A 298 -6.57 -3.27 -16.34
N GLU A 299 -5.68 -2.28 -16.20
CA GLU A 299 -4.93 -2.01 -14.96
C GLU A 299 -5.80 -1.55 -13.81
N ASN A 300 -7.06 -1.17 -14.05
CA ASN A 300 -7.97 -0.67 -13.03
C ASN A 300 -8.82 -1.76 -12.36
N LEU A 301 -8.73 -3.01 -12.85
CA LEU A 301 -9.37 -4.14 -12.16
C LEU A 301 -8.62 -4.42 -10.86
N GLY A 302 -9.32 -4.35 -9.72
CA GLY A 302 -8.66 -4.46 -8.42
C GLY A 302 -8.05 -5.84 -8.18
N LEU A 303 -6.86 -5.89 -7.55
CA LEU A 303 -6.13 -7.13 -7.27
C LEU A 303 -7.00 -8.22 -6.64
N HIS A 304 -7.82 -7.89 -5.65
CA HIS A 304 -8.68 -8.86 -4.99
C HIS A 304 -9.69 -9.49 -5.97
N HIS A 305 -10.21 -8.70 -6.91
CA HIS A 305 -11.10 -9.19 -7.96
C HIS A 305 -10.33 -10.06 -8.96
N ILE A 306 -9.11 -9.67 -9.35
CA ILE A 306 -8.22 -10.49 -10.19
C ILE A 306 -7.99 -11.86 -9.52
N ILE A 307 -7.61 -11.88 -8.24
CA ILE A 307 -7.40 -13.12 -7.48
C ILE A 307 -8.68 -13.95 -7.43
N GLU A 308 -9.82 -13.35 -7.09
CA GLU A 308 -11.06 -14.12 -6.89
C GLU A 308 -11.68 -14.64 -8.19
N LYS A 309 -11.60 -13.88 -9.28
CA LYS A 309 -12.35 -14.15 -10.52
C LYS A 309 -11.50 -14.61 -11.70
N CYS A 310 -10.19 -14.42 -11.62
CA CYS A 310 -9.28 -14.61 -12.75
C CYS A 310 -8.17 -15.63 -12.48
N THR A 311 -7.96 -16.07 -11.24
CA THR A 311 -6.91 -17.05 -10.90
C THR A 311 -7.45 -18.19 -10.04
N SER A 312 -6.65 -19.25 -9.91
CA SER A 312 -6.86 -20.34 -8.95
C SER A 312 -6.11 -20.11 -7.64
N TRP A 313 -5.59 -18.90 -7.43
CA TRP A 313 -4.77 -18.60 -6.27
C TRP A 313 -5.61 -18.59 -4.99
N PRO A 314 -5.00 -18.87 -3.82
CA PRO A 314 -5.68 -18.64 -2.56
C PRO A 314 -6.19 -17.19 -2.45
N LYS A 315 -7.39 -16.99 -1.87
CA LYS A 315 -7.99 -15.65 -1.75
C LYS A 315 -7.17 -14.66 -0.93
N TRP A 316 -6.28 -15.19 -0.09
CA TRP A 316 -5.37 -14.43 0.74
C TRP A 316 -4.03 -14.10 0.05
N THR A 317 -3.85 -14.49 -1.21
CA THR A 317 -2.60 -14.27 -1.93
C THR A 317 -2.17 -12.80 -1.85
N ARG A 318 -0.90 -12.62 -1.49
CA ARG A 318 -0.16 -11.36 -1.50
C ARG A 318 1.03 -11.47 -2.42
N PHE A 319 1.55 -10.34 -2.88
CA PHE A 319 2.84 -10.31 -3.57
C PHE A 319 3.98 -10.32 -2.55
N SER A 320 4.91 -11.26 -2.70
CA SER A 320 6.14 -11.26 -1.89
C SER A 320 7.03 -10.08 -2.24
N SER A 321 7.03 -9.64 -3.49
CA SER A 321 7.71 -8.42 -3.92
C SER A 321 6.80 -7.48 -4.69
N ILE A 322 6.95 -6.19 -4.44
CA ILE A 322 6.24 -5.12 -5.16
C ILE A 322 7.27 -4.18 -5.78
N LEU A 323 7.08 -3.86 -7.06
CA LEU A 323 7.87 -2.90 -7.81
C LEU A 323 7.05 -1.64 -8.07
N GLN A 324 7.63 -0.49 -7.74
CA GLN A 324 7.08 0.82 -7.99
C GLN A 324 8.12 1.66 -8.75
N HIS A 325 7.73 2.19 -9.91
CA HIS A 325 8.53 3.18 -10.63
C HIS A 325 7.77 4.49 -10.71
N THR A 326 8.44 5.60 -10.40
CA THR A 326 7.89 6.96 -10.47
C THR A 326 8.71 7.81 -11.44
N ASN A 327 8.04 8.62 -12.26
CA ASN A 327 8.70 9.51 -13.23
C ASN A 327 8.97 10.92 -12.69
N PHE A 328 8.62 11.19 -11.43
CA PHE A 328 8.88 12.46 -10.76
C PHE A 328 10.09 12.34 -9.82
N ASN A 329 10.76 13.47 -9.57
CA ASN A 329 11.96 13.51 -8.74
C ASN A 329 11.64 12.99 -7.34
N VAL A 330 12.46 12.05 -6.87
CA VAL A 330 12.32 11.39 -5.57
C VAL A 330 12.70 12.31 -4.40
N ASP A 331 13.39 13.43 -4.66
CA ASP A 331 13.74 14.41 -3.63
C ASP A 331 12.55 15.26 -3.19
N MET A 332 11.86 14.80 -2.14
CA MET A 332 10.73 15.50 -1.52
C MET A 332 11.15 16.68 -0.62
N ASN A 333 12.46 16.92 -0.41
CA ASN A 333 12.97 17.90 0.55
C ASN A 333 13.31 19.26 -0.10
N SER A 334 12.85 19.50 -1.32
CA SER A 334 13.08 20.76 -2.04
C SER A 334 12.50 21.96 -1.29
N LEU A 335 13.25 23.06 -1.27
CA LEU A 335 12.77 24.33 -0.74
C LEU A 335 11.71 24.92 -1.67
N ASP A 336 10.55 25.27 -1.10
CA ASP A 336 9.46 25.97 -1.76
C ASP A 336 9.09 27.24 -0.98
N MET A 337 8.67 28.29 -1.68
CA MET A 337 8.34 29.61 -1.10
C MET A 337 6.84 29.84 -1.10
N TRP A 338 6.27 30.08 0.08
CA TRP A 338 4.86 30.38 0.33
C TRP A 338 4.72 31.87 0.67
N GLY A 339 4.86 32.73 -0.34
CA GLY A 339 5.09 34.16 -0.10
C GLY A 339 6.46 34.36 0.56
N ASP A 340 6.48 35.00 1.73
CA ASP A 340 7.71 35.25 2.50
C ASP A 340 8.10 34.10 3.45
N VAL A 341 7.43 32.95 3.32
CA VAL A 341 7.63 31.78 4.18
C VAL A 341 8.35 30.68 3.40
N GLU A 342 9.44 30.16 3.97
CA GLU A 342 10.13 28.96 3.46
C GLU A 342 9.39 27.70 3.92
N MET A 343 9.13 26.78 2.99
CA MET A 343 8.53 25.47 3.26
C MET A 343 9.43 24.37 2.69
N ARG A 344 9.71 23.34 3.50
CA ARG A 344 10.31 22.08 3.05
C ARG A 344 9.41 20.93 3.46
N LEU A 345 9.11 20.04 2.52
CA LEU A 345 8.29 18.88 2.77
C LEU A 345 9.16 17.70 3.25
N GLY A 346 8.75 17.08 4.34
CA GLY A 346 9.26 15.79 4.77
C GLY A 346 8.11 14.79 4.86
N ASN A 347 8.45 13.53 5.06
CA ASN A 347 7.48 12.47 5.32
C ASN A 347 7.97 11.57 6.45
N PHE A 348 7.02 10.98 7.14
CA PHE A 348 7.21 9.83 8.01
C PHE A 348 6.13 8.82 7.67
N THR A 349 6.58 7.62 7.34
CA THR A 349 5.76 6.46 6.96
C THR A 349 6.15 5.38 7.95
N PRO A 350 5.26 4.99 8.88
CA PRO A 350 5.58 3.94 9.83
C PRO A 350 5.69 2.57 9.13
N ASP A 351 6.36 1.62 9.78
CA ASP A 351 6.65 0.30 9.22
C ASP A 351 5.36 -0.46 8.83
N HIS A 352 5.42 -1.25 7.76
CA HIS A 352 4.23 -1.88 7.19
C HIS A 352 4.49 -3.24 6.57
N ASP A 353 3.47 -4.10 6.59
CA ASP A 353 3.52 -5.46 6.06
C ASP A 353 2.55 -5.60 4.87
N VAL A 354 2.95 -5.02 3.73
CA VAL A 354 2.22 -5.14 2.45
C VAL A 354 2.89 -6.12 1.48
N SER A 355 4.21 -6.28 1.61
CA SER A 355 5.07 -7.18 0.83
C SER A 355 6.31 -7.54 1.64
N ASP A 356 7.01 -8.61 1.28
CA ASP A 356 8.26 -8.99 1.95
C ASP A 356 9.44 -8.11 1.48
N VAL A 357 9.35 -7.65 0.24
CA VAL A 357 10.29 -6.75 -0.43
C VAL A 357 9.51 -5.68 -1.22
N TRP A 358 9.91 -4.41 -1.08
CA TRP A 358 9.41 -3.29 -1.87
C TRP A 358 10.57 -2.64 -2.62
N ILE A 359 10.45 -2.54 -3.94
CA ILE A 359 11.44 -1.92 -4.81
C ILE A 359 10.84 -0.62 -5.33
N TRP A 360 11.41 0.51 -4.93
CA TRP A 360 11.02 1.81 -5.44
C TRP A 360 12.15 2.42 -6.28
N THR A 361 11.79 2.93 -7.45
CA THR A 361 12.73 3.59 -8.35
C THR A 361 12.17 4.90 -8.89
N GLY A 362 13.05 5.84 -9.16
CA GLY A 362 12.68 7.11 -9.80
C GLY A 362 13.90 7.96 -10.15
N PRO A 363 13.71 9.06 -10.89
CA PRO A 363 14.80 9.95 -11.26
C PRO A 363 15.31 10.75 -10.05
N VAL A 364 16.63 11.00 -10.02
CA VAL A 364 17.29 11.93 -9.11
C VAL A 364 18.34 12.72 -9.88
N GLY A 365 18.01 13.97 -10.24
CA GLY A 365 18.79 14.71 -11.23
C GLY A 365 18.86 13.96 -12.56
N ASP A 366 20.07 13.76 -13.09
CA ASP A 366 20.32 12.97 -14.32
C ASP A 366 20.52 11.47 -14.06
N ASN A 367 20.37 11.02 -12.81
CA ASN A 367 20.59 9.64 -12.37
C ASN A 367 19.29 8.93 -12.01
N SER A 368 19.37 7.63 -11.75
CA SER A 368 18.26 6.81 -11.28
C SER A 368 18.49 6.37 -9.84
N TYR A 369 17.53 6.63 -8.98
CA TYR A 369 17.52 6.15 -7.60
C TYR A 369 16.82 4.79 -7.53
N VAL A 370 17.41 3.86 -6.78
CA VAL A 370 16.86 2.54 -6.48
C VAL A 370 16.85 2.35 -4.96
N ASP A 371 15.68 2.05 -4.42
CA ASP A 371 15.43 1.74 -3.02
C ASP A 371 14.87 0.31 -2.92
N PHE A 372 15.57 -0.54 -2.19
CA PHE A 372 15.16 -1.90 -1.88
C PHE A 372 14.86 -1.99 -0.40
N THR A 373 13.57 -1.95 -0.06
CA THR A 373 13.08 -2.03 1.31
C THR A 373 12.60 -3.45 1.62
N TYR A 374 12.98 -4.01 2.76
CA TYR A 374 12.71 -5.40 3.11
C TYR A 374 12.53 -5.57 4.63
N SER A 375 12.02 -6.74 5.06
CA SER A 375 11.99 -7.10 6.47
C SER A 375 13.26 -7.86 6.88
N SER A 376 14.06 -7.27 7.77
CA SER A 376 15.23 -7.96 8.33
C SER A 376 14.87 -9.08 9.32
N ASN A 377 13.58 -9.25 9.63
CA ASN A 377 13.08 -10.35 10.46
C ASN A 377 13.06 -11.68 9.69
N THR A 378 12.90 -11.62 8.36
CA THR A 378 12.89 -12.80 7.49
C THR A 378 14.08 -12.88 6.56
N LEU A 379 14.47 -11.77 5.92
CA LEU A 379 15.51 -11.75 4.91
C LEU A 379 16.84 -11.34 5.56
N PRO A 380 17.84 -12.24 5.66
CA PRO A 380 19.13 -11.91 6.25
C PRO A 380 19.83 -10.78 5.49
N VAL A 381 20.52 -9.89 6.21
CA VAL A 381 21.15 -8.70 5.63
C VAL A 381 22.09 -9.04 4.47
N ASN A 382 22.93 -10.05 4.62
CA ASN A 382 23.84 -10.51 3.57
C ASN A 382 23.11 -11.02 2.30
N MET A 383 21.95 -11.66 2.47
CA MET A 383 21.13 -12.11 1.35
C MET A 383 20.42 -10.92 0.69
N ALA A 384 19.95 -9.95 1.48
CA ALA A 384 19.37 -8.72 0.95
C ALA A 384 20.39 -7.90 0.14
N ASP A 385 21.64 -7.80 0.63
CA ASP A 385 22.74 -7.16 -0.09
C ASP A 385 23.02 -7.88 -1.42
N GLU A 386 23.13 -9.21 -1.42
CA GLU A 386 23.33 -10.03 -2.63
C GLU A 386 22.22 -9.83 -3.67
N ILE A 387 20.95 -9.87 -3.23
CA ILE A 387 19.77 -9.63 -4.08
C ILE A 387 19.80 -8.20 -4.65
N PHE A 388 20.12 -7.21 -3.83
CA PHE A 388 20.14 -5.81 -4.23
C PHE A 388 21.28 -5.49 -5.19
N ASP A 389 22.46 -6.07 -4.96
CA ASP A 389 23.60 -5.99 -5.85
C ASP A 389 23.26 -6.56 -7.23
N LEU A 390 22.71 -7.77 -7.27
CA LEU A 390 22.31 -8.42 -8.52
C LEU A 390 21.23 -7.63 -9.26
N LEU A 391 20.27 -7.03 -8.55
CA LEU A 391 19.27 -6.14 -9.15
C LEU A 391 19.94 -4.95 -9.86
N CYS A 392 20.85 -4.26 -9.17
CA CYS A 392 21.54 -3.10 -9.71
C CYS A 392 22.47 -3.47 -10.88
N GLU A 393 23.16 -4.61 -10.79
CA GLU A 393 23.99 -5.15 -11.87
C GLU A 393 23.15 -5.48 -13.11
N ASN A 394 22.01 -6.14 -12.93
CA ASN A 394 21.10 -6.48 -14.02
C ASN A 394 20.52 -5.22 -14.69
N ILE A 395 20.20 -4.16 -13.94
CA ILE A 395 19.76 -2.88 -14.52
C ILE A 395 20.82 -2.32 -15.48
N ASN A 396 22.09 -2.31 -15.07
CA ASN A 396 23.18 -1.81 -15.92
C ASN A 396 23.43 -2.76 -17.11
N LYS A 397 23.54 -4.07 -16.84
CA LYS A 397 23.85 -5.08 -17.85
C LYS A 397 22.82 -5.14 -18.99
N LEU A 398 21.54 -5.05 -18.66
CA LEU A 398 20.44 -5.02 -19.64
C LEU A 398 20.51 -3.79 -20.55
N SER A 399 21.01 -2.67 -20.06
CA SER A 399 21.22 -1.45 -20.84
C SER A 399 22.48 -1.53 -21.70
N ASP A 400 23.57 -2.04 -21.16
CA ASP A 400 24.91 -1.96 -21.78
C ASP A 400 25.18 -3.04 -22.82
N SER A 401 24.42 -4.15 -22.80
CA SER A 401 24.69 -5.31 -23.66
C SER A 401 23.42 -5.95 -24.23
N PRO A 402 22.62 -5.20 -25.02
CA PRO A 402 21.27 -5.61 -25.46
C PRO A 402 21.24 -6.91 -26.29
N ASP A 403 22.30 -7.22 -27.02
CA ASP A 403 22.38 -8.41 -27.88
C ASP A 403 22.83 -9.67 -27.14
N THR A 404 23.09 -9.57 -25.83
CA THR A 404 23.45 -10.74 -25.01
C THR A 404 22.27 -11.69 -24.91
N VAL A 405 22.50 -12.95 -25.26
CA VAL A 405 21.53 -14.03 -25.07
C VAL A 405 21.39 -14.33 -23.58
N LEU A 406 20.17 -14.60 -23.14
CA LEU A 406 19.90 -14.97 -21.77
C LEU A 406 20.57 -16.31 -21.42
N ASP A 407 21.69 -16.27 -20.69
CA ASP A 407 22.23 -17.45 -20.03
C ASP A 407 21.16 -18.05 -19.11
N SER A 408 21.07 -19.38 -19.00
CA SER A 408 20.10 -20.03 -18.12
C SER A 408 20.20 -19.48 -16.69
N PRO A 409 19.18 -18.76 -16.18
CA PRO A 409 19.22 -18.15 -14.84
C PRO A 409 19.30 -19.21 -13.73
N LEU A 410 19.03 -20.47 -14.06
CA LEU A 410 19.04 -21.60 -13.14
C LEU A 410 20.45 -22.12 -12.80
N THR A 411 21.50 -21.60 -13.43
CA THR A 411 22.86 -22.19 -13.35
C THR A 411 23.76 -21.60 -12.26
N ARG A 412 23.39 -20.46 -11.68
CA ARG A 412 24.29 -19.68 -10.80
C ARG A 412 24.06 -19.88 -9.31
N ILE A 413 22.81 -20.09 -8.88
CA ILE A 413 22.43 -20.14 -7.46
C ILE A 413 21.44 -21.29 -7.22
N GLN A 414 21.65 -22.07 -6.14
CA GLN A 414 20.65 -23.03 -5.66
C GLN A 414 19.42 -22.29 -5.13
N ALA A 415 18.20 -22.80 -5.34
CA ALA A 415 16.98 -22.20 -4.82
C ALA A 415 17.12 -21.80 -3.32
N ARG A 416 16.99 -20.50 -3.05
CA ARG A 416 17.21 -19.89 -1.71
C ARG A 416 15.99 -19.15 -1.15
N LEU A 417 14.93 -19.00 -1.95
CA LEU A 417 13.69 -18.35 -1.51
C LEU A 417 12.72 -19.32 -0.84
N SER A 418 11.56 -18.80 -0.43
CA SER A 418 10.61 -19.44 0.50
C SER A 418 11.17 -19.56 1.91
N LEU A 419 11.76 -18.46 2.40
CA LEU A 419 12.26 -18.33 3.76
C LEU A 419 11.12 -18.51 4.79
N PRO A 420 11.38 -19.11 5.95
CA PRO A 420 10.33 -19.28 6.95
C PRO A 420 9.83 -17.92 7.45
N LEU A 421 8.51 -17.77 7.53
CA LEU A 421 7.89 -16.65 8.23
C LEU A 421 8.25 -16.72 9.72
N PRO A 422 8.48 -15.59 10.42
CA PRO A 422 8.83 -15.62 11.83
C PRO A 422 7.74 -16.34 12.62
N GLU A 423 8.16 -17.21 13.54
CA GLU A 423 7.20 -17.93 14.38
C GLU A 423 6.33 -16.94 15.13
N LYS A 424 5.05 -17.26 15.24
CA LYS A 424 4.17 -16.54 16.14
C LYS A 424 4.68 -16.83 17.54
N ILE A 425 4.94 -15.79 18.34
CA ILE A 425 5.19 -15.97 19.78
C ILE A 425 3.96 -16.68 20.33
N SER A 426 4.07 -17.99 20.46
CA SER A 426 3.01 -18.81 20.99
C SER A 426 3.07 -18.63 22.49
N PRO A 427 1.93 -18.42 23.16
CA PRO A 427 1.93 -18.46 24.61
C PRO A 427 2.48 -19.83 25.06
N PRO A 428 3.10 -19.92 26.25
CA PRO A 428 3.66 -21.18 26.74
C PRO A 428 2.64 -22.31 26.62
N SER A 429 3.10 -23.54 26.37
CA SER A 429 2.25 -24.75 26.17
C SER A 429 1.19 -24.98 27.26
N ASP A 430 1.34 -24.35 28.43
CA ASP A 430 0.38 -24.37 29.54
C ASP A 430 -0.71 -23.29 29.43
N ALA A 431 -0.79 -22.57 28.30
CA ALA A 431 -1.85 -21.60 28.03
C ALA A 431 -3.21 -22.29 28.11
N LEU A 432 -3.99 -21.87 29.10
CA LEU A 432 -5.35 -22.33 29.37
C LEU A 432 -6.13 -22.44 28.06
N SER A 433 -6.71 -23.61 27.81
CA SER A 433 -7.75 -23.73 26.79
C SER A 433 -8.80 -22.63 27.05
N PRO A 434 -9.20 -21.86 26.02
CA PRO A 434 -10.07 -20.72 26.22
C PRO A 434 -11.36 -21.17 26.90
N SER A 435 -11.85 -20.36 27.84
CA SER A 435 -13.06 -20.71 28.59
C SER A 435 -14.27 -20.82 27.65
N PRO A 436 -15.28 -21.64 27.98
CA PRO A 436 -16.51 -21.72 27.19
C PRO A 436 -17.18 -20.35 26.98
N GLU A 437 -17.05 -19.44 27.95
CA GLU A 437 -17.58 -18.08 27.87
C GLU A 437 -16.85 -17.25 26.79
N LEU A 438 -15.51 -17.29 26.75
CA LEU A 438 -14.74 -16.60 25.72
C LEU A 438 -14.99 -17.16 24.33
N LEU A 439 -15.09 -18.49 24.21
CA LEU A 439 -15.49 -19.12 22.94
C LEU A 439 -16.87 -18.64 22.51
N ALA A 440 -17.83 -18.52 23.43
CA ALA A 440 -19.18 -18.02 23.12
C ALA A 440 -19.16 -16.54 22.67
N VAL A 441 -18.36 -15.70 23.31
CA VAL A 441 -18.13 -14.29 22.91
C VAL A 441 -17.65 -14.22 21.46
N VAL A 442 -16.57 -14.92 21.15
CA VAL A 442 -15.96 -14.89 19.80
C VAL A 442 -16.92 -15.48 18.75
N ARG A 443 -17.61 -16.59 19.04
CA ARG A 443 -18.62 -17.18 18.14
C ARG A 443 -19.76 -16.21 17.87
N THR A 444 -20.19 -15.44 18.86
CA THR A 444 -21.25 -14.43 18.70
C THR A 444 -20.79 -13.31 17.79
N THR A 445 -19.57 -12.79 17.99
CA THR A 445 -18.95 -11.78 17.10
C THR A 445 -18.90 -12.28 15.64
N TRP A 446 -18.44 -13.51 15.42
CA TRP A 446 -18.39 -14.11 14.09
C TRP A 446 -19.79 -14.34 13.48
N SER A 447 -20.76 -14.73 14.30
CA SER A 447 -22.14 -14.98 13.86
C SER A 447 -22.85 -13.69 13.44
N ASN A 448 -22.60 -12.58 14.12
CA ASN A 448 -23.13 -11.27 13.73
C ASN A 448 -22.62 -10.88 12.34
N TYR A 449 -21.32 -11.03 12.10
CA TYR A 449 -20.71 -10.77 10.80
C TYR A 449 -21.26 -11.69 9.69
N GLN A 450 -21.37 -13.00 9.98
CA GLN A 450 -21.87 -13.97 8.98
C GLN A 450 -23.38 -13.86 8.72
N GLY A 451 -24.20 -13.54 9.72
CA GLY A 451 -25.64 -13.36 9.56
C GLY A 451 -25.96 -12.23 8.57
N GLU A 452 -25.16 -11.17 8.58
CA GLU A 452 -25.25 -10.07 7.61
C GLU A 452 -24.86 -10.48 6.19
N LEU A 453 -23.90 -11.40 6.03
CA LEU A 453 -23.48 -11.99 4.75
C LEU A 453 -24.46 -13.07 4.22
N TYR A 454 -25.11 -13.81 5.12
CA TYR A 454 -25.94 -14.98 4.83
C TYR A 454 -27.16 -14.64 3.97
N HIS A 455 -27.76 -13.46 4.16
CA HIS A 455 -28.90 -13.02 3.37
C HIS A 455 -28.58 -12.75 1.88
N TYR A 456 -27.30 -12.74 1.48
CA TYR A 456 -26.88 -12.45 0.11
C TYR A 456 -26.38 -13.68 -0.66
N HIS A 457 -25.99 -14.76 0.02
CA HIS A 457 -25.40 -15.95 -0.60
C HIS A 457 -25.99 -17.25 -0.01
N ARG A 458 -26.77 -17.98 -0.82
CA ARG A 458 -27.56 -19.20 -0.49
C ARG A 458 -26.77 -20.43 -0.03
N HIS A 459 -25.50 -20.33 0.37
CA HIS A 459 -24.69 -21.49 0.75
C HIS A 459 -24.11 -21.33 2.15
N GLN A 460 -24.69 -22.07 3.10
CA GLN A 460 -24.19 -22.23 4.46
C GLN A 460 -22.91 -23.09 4.38
N LYS A 461 -21.74 -22.47 4.52
CA LYS A 461 -20.53 -23.24 4.82
C LYS A 461 -20.55 -23.57 6.31
N TYR A 462 -20.65 -24.85 6.65
CA TYR A 462 -20.38 -25.32 7.99
C TYR A 462 -18.96 -24.91 8.39
N TRP A 463 -18.80 -24.27 9.55
CA TRP A 463 -17.52 -23.90 10.11
C TRP A 463 -17.40 -24.44 11.54
N THR A 464 -16.18 -24.63 11.98
CA THR A 464 -15.79 -25.09 13.31
C THR A 464 -14.92 -24.03 13.98
N ASP A 465 -14.66 -24.14 15.29
CA ASP A 465 -13.82 -23.17 15.99
C ASP A 465 -12.38 -23.07 15.44
N ASN A 466 -11.95 -24.06 14.63
CA ASN A 466 -10.65 -24.11 13.97
C ASN A 466 -10.69 -23.72 12.50
N THR A 467 -11.85 -23.32 11.96
CA THR A 467 -11.96 -22.88 10.58
C THR A 467 -11.41 -21.47 10.43
N PRO A 468 -10.38 -21.23 9.59
CA PRO A 468 -9.87 -19.88 9.36
C PRO A 468 -10.93 -18.99 8.70
N PHE A 469 -11.13 -17.76 9.19
CA PHE A 469 -12.18 -16.87 8.71
C PHE A 469 -12.00 -16.49 7.23
N PHE A 470 -10.76 -16.43 6.72
CA PHE A 470 -10.47 -16.21 5.30
C PHE A 470 -11.04 -17.31 4.39
N SER A 471 -11.16 -18.55 4.87
CA SER A 471 -11.81 -19.65 4.14
C SER A 471 -13.33 -19.44 4.00
N LEU A 472 -13.89 -18.57 4.83
CA LEU A 472 -15.28 -18.13 4.86
C LEU A 472 -15.49 -16.80 4.11
N ARG A 473 -14.56 -16.45 3.21
CA ARG A 473 -14.49 -15.15 2.50
C ARG A 473 -14.17 -13.97 3.40
N GLY A 474 -13.60 -14.23 4.57
CA GLY A 474 -12.94 -13.22 5.36
C GLY A 474 -11.94 -12.42 4.53
N ASP A 475 -11.99 -11.11 4.67
CA ASP A 475 -11.02 -10.17 4.14
C ASP A 475 -10.63 -9.20 5.26
N LEU A 476 -9.84 -8.18 4.92
CA LEU A 476 -9.46 -7.17 5.90
C LEU A 476 -10.67 -6.39 6.44
N LEU A 477 -11.72 -6.17 5.63
CA LEU A 477 -12.94 -5.50 6.09
C LEU A 477 -13.66 -6.32 7.15
N ALA A 478 -13.69 -7.64 6.98
CA ALA A 478 -14.19 -8.54 7.99
C ALA A 478 -13.37 -8.45 9.29
N ALA A 479 -12.04 -8.47 9.19
CA ALA A 479 -11.15 -8.37 10.35
C ALA A 479 -11.37 -7.06 11.12
N ALA A 480 -11.47 -5.96 10.39
CA ALA A 480 -11.80 -4.63 10.86
C ALA A 480 -13.15 -4.57 11.61
N GLN A 481 -14.21 -5.12 10.99
CA GLN A 481 -15.54 -5.17 11.62
C GLN A 481 -15.55 -6.05 12.88
N ILE A 482 -14.84 -7.18 12.86
CA ILE A 482 -14.69 -8.09 14.02
C ILE A 482 -13.94 -7.38 15.16
N SER A 483 -12.83 -6.71 14.84
CA SER A 483 -12.05 -5.90 15.79
C SER A 483 -12.93 -4.86 16.50
N ARG A 484 -13.67 -4.06 15.73
CA ARG A 484 -14.64 -3.08 16.26
C ARG A 484 -15.71 -3.72 17.16
N ASP A 485 -16.18 -4.91 16.81
CA ASP A 485 -17.19 -5.60 17.61
C ASP A 485 -16.61 -6.22 18.89
N PHE A 486 -15.32 -6.54 18.93
CA PHE A 486 -14.59 -6.84 20.17
C PHE A 486 -14.46 -5.60 21.06
N GLU A 487 -14.14 -4.43 20.49
CA GLU A 487 -14.01 -3.18 21.25
C GLU A 487 -15.32 -2.78 21.95
N LYS A 488 -16.47 -2.93 21.26
CA LYS A 488 -17.80 -2.72 21.87
C LYS A 488 -18.08 -3.63 23.06
N GLN A 489 -17.43 -4.79 23.10
CA GLN A 489 -17.52 -5.77 24.18
C GLN A 489 -16.44 -5.55 25.26
N GLY A 490 -15.62 -4.50 25.15
CA GLY A 490 -14.58 -4.15 26.11
C GLY A 490 -13.22 -4.80 25.84
N PHE A 491 -13.05 -5.52 24.72
CA PHE A 491 -11.79 -6.14 24.34
C PHE A 491 -11.06 -5.29 23.30
N ARG A 492 -9.82 -4.90 23.57
CA ARG A 492 -8.93 -4.35 22.54
C ARG A 492 -8.35 -5.50 21.75
N VAL A 493 -8.76 -5.66 20.49
CA VAL A 493 -8.20 -6.64 19.55
C VAL A 493 -8.08 -5.94 18.22
N SER A 494 -6.88 -5.87 17.66
CA SER A 494 -6.68 -5.18 16.39
C SER A 494 -7.12 -6.00 15.17
N PRO A 495 -7.34 -5.39 13.99
CA PRO A 495 -7.57 -6.14 12.76
C PRO A 495 -6.42 -7.10 12.42
N GLU A 496 -5.17 -6.72 12.66
CA GLU A 496 -3.96 -7.54 12.50
C GLU A 496 -4.02 -8.77 13.40
N GLU A 497 -4.42 -8.57 14.66
CA GLU A 497 -4.59 -9.66 15.60
C GLU A 497 -5.71 -10.61 15.17
N VAL A 498 -6.79 -10.10 14.58
CA VAL A 498 -7.83 -10.93 13.96
C VAL A 498 -7.28 -11.72 12.76
N ILE A 499 -6.39 -11.11 11.97
CA ILE A 499 -5.71 -11.74 10.82
C ILE A 499 -4.77 -12.86 11.28
N ASP A 500 -3.90 -12.58 12.26
CA ASP A 500 -2.91 -13.51 12.80
C ASP A 500 -3.53 -14.57 13.73
N ASN A 501 -4.75 -14.34 14.22
CA ASN A 501 -5.59 -15.30 14.94
C ASN A 501 -6.84 -15.60 14.11
N PRO A 502 -6.73 -16.37 13.02
CA PRO A 502 -7.79 -16.43 12.03
C PRO A 502 -8.96 -17.33 12.45
N THR A 503 -8.90 -18.00 13.59
CA THR A 503 -9.94 -18.95 14.05
C THR A 503 -10.58 -18.48 15.35
N VAL A 504 -11.83 -18.88 15.59
CA VAL A 504 -12.53 -18.61 16.86
C VAL A 504 -11.69 -19.08 18.05
N PHE A 505 -11.11 -20.28 17.95
CA PHE A 505 -10.25 -20.82 18.99
C PHE A 505 -9.04 -19.91 19.25
N SER A 506 -8.31 -19.52 18.19
CA SER A 506 -7.11 -18.68 18.35
C SER A 506 -7.43 -17.28 18.90
N GLN A 507 -8.57 -16.69 18.53
CA GLN A 507 -9.01 -15.39 19.08
C GLN A 507 -9.43 -15.52 20.53
N ALA A 508 -10.14 -16.59 20.90
CA ALA A 508 -10.50 -16.82 22.30
C ALA A 508 -9.26 -17.07 23.16
N THR A 509 -8.25 -17.77 22.64
CA THR A 509 -6.94 -17.91 23.30
C THR A 509 -6.26 -16.55 23.47
N LEU A 510 -6.25 -15.69 22.44
CA LEU A 510 -5.72 -14.33 22.53
C LEU A 510 -6.41 -13.53 23.64
N LEU A 511 -7.75 -13.57 23.71
CA LEU A 511 -8.50 -12.89 24.76
C LEU A 511 -8.19 -13.45 26.15
N SER A 512 -7.96 -14.76 26.26
CA SER A 512 -7.61 -15.41 27.54
C SER A 512 -6.28 -14.92 28.12
N LEU A 513 -5.37 -14.41 27.29
CA LEU A 513 -4.08 -13.84 27.73
C LEU A 513 -4.20 -12.40 28.24
N ARG A 514 -5.37 -11.77 28.07
CA ARG A 514 -5.62 -10.34 28.38
C ARG A 514 -6.55 -10.13 29.58
N ILE A 515 -7.10 -11.21 30.12
CA ILE A 515 -7.91 -11.26 31.34
C ILE A 515 -7.01 -11.77 32.46
#